data_AF-A0A1W9WE14-F1
#
_entry.id   AF-A0A1W9WE14-F1
#
_cell.length_a   1.000
_cell.length_b   1.000
_cell.length_c   1.000
_cell.angle_alpha   90.00
_cell.angle_beta   90.00
_cell.angle_gamma   90.00
#
_symmetry.space_group_name_H-M   'P 1'
#
loop_
_entity.id
_entity.type
_entity.pdbx_description
1 polymer ?
#
loop_
_entity_poly.entity_id
_entity_poly.type
_entity_poly.pdbx_seq_one_letter_code
_entity_poly.pdbx_strand_id
1 'polypeptide(L)'
;MSSNSSQTDKDDKVFIEGLPIKDEYVQEILCGIFKDYQRVVIKDKFGGGFASDHVLLVQPVRKLCPPEYESPYVVKIAHKDIIEKEEEAHRRLRKILPILPLDHSPVFTKDDQYGGLKYDVVGGSAFEYISFHDYIFEHSPKDAQFVLKKQILKQMDAMWSYVITVPAFPIGASYDRVLPVNFTVLLQKPFPNITSKMIAPDDILYKKLEINDNVYLKGFVVDEREENEDGTYNVTLSCPARDDKLPASRRVRLCQVKAKYMEQFETDGVIQKHISCQITETRISFLKKCLQEACDTPLDFNLKTLTLVSNYNSIELPNPLIELPIILRRYLDVRLAHIHGDLNLRNILVEKSTRSINLIDFADARQDHVLHDMLRLETSIVTKVLSSALKNMNLTPENIYIVYVGLHQEIVLEKPFQIEAFLSSMFKKYAGDELANFPKFSHEKHFDAFSKSFEKAFNLLKVIRIWARHHLHNFDDYAEYYTCLSIYLLGSIKFKELDRFTKLVAFWGAATSQKLMNDPQASVLKKLYAYDPGQFHPSDDVDNTIPSVKYSESLGVFEKYHTEKTILEEDNDTTE
;
A
#
# COMPACT_ATOMS: atom_id res chain seq x y z
N MET A 1 -4.36 66.25 -30.63
CA MET A 1 -4.57 64.83 -30.94
C MET A 1 -3.28 64.09 -30.64
N SER A 2 -3.15 63.61 -29.40
CA SER A 2 -2.01 62.80 -28.96
C SER A 2 -2.57 61.76 -28.00
N SER A 3 -2.92 60.60 -28.54
CA SER A 3 -3.47 59.46 -27.83
C SER A 3 -2.37 58.75 -27.06
N ASN A 4 -2.32 58.96 -25.74
CA ASN A 4 -1.71 58.04 -24.79
C ASN A 4 -2.62 56.81 -24.67
N SER A 5 -2.29 55.73 -25.38
CA SER A 5 -2.94 54.43 -25.20
C SER A 5 -1.98 53.44 -24.53
N SER A 6 -2.42 52.97 -23.36
CA SER A 6 -2.20 51.64 -22.77
C SER A 6 -0.77 51.24 -22.40
N GLN A 7 -0.41 51.63 -21.17
CA GLN A 7 0.60 50.96 -20.36
C GLN A 7 -0.08 50.48 -19.06
N THR A 8 -0.91 49.44 -19.15
CA THR A 8 -1.50 48.74 -17.99
C THR A 8 -1.87 47.28 -18.33
N ASP A 9 -0.95 46.50 -18.91
CA ASP A 9 -0.92 45.05 -18.65
C ASP A 9 0.03 44.84 -17.48
N LYS A 10 -0.40 45.25 -16.28
CA LYS A 10 0.24 44.75 -15.06
C LYS A 10 -0.34 43.37 -14.88
N ASP A 11 0.40 42.38 -15.37
CA ASP A 11 0.26 40.95 -15.12
C ASP A 11 -0.62 40.67 -13.88
N ASP A 12 -1.86 40.23 -14.10
CA ASP A 12 -2.73 39.61 -13.07
C ASP A 12 -2.12 38.24 -12.68
N LYS A 13 -0.88 38.26 -12.18
CA LYS A 13 -0.18 37.09 -11.67
C LYS A 13 -0.60 36.87 -10.23
N VAL A 14 -1.10 35.66 -9.97
CA VAL A 14 -1.41 35.16 -8.63
C VAL A 14 -0.13 35.15 -7.80
N PHE A 15 -0.13 35.79 -6.62
CA PHE A 15 1.02 35.72 -5.71
C PHE A 15 1.03 34.38 -4.97
N ILE A 16 2.16 33.66 -5.00
CA ILE A 16 2.31 32.40 -4.26
C ILE A 16 3.17 32.64 -3.02
N GLU A 17 2.70 32.23 -1.85
CA GLU A 17 3.38 32.39 -0.56
C GLU A 17 3.27 31.13 0.32
N GLY A 18 3.90 31.16 1.50
CA GLY A 18 3.88 30.04 2.45
C GLY A 18 5.12 29.17 2.32
N LEU A 19 4.94 27.86 2.18
CA LEU A 19 6.06 26.93 1.99
C LEU A 19 6.85 27.26 0.71
N PRO A 20 8.19 27.38 0.78
CA PRO A 20 8.99 27.74 -0.38
C PRO A 20 9.01 26.59 -1.40
N ILE A 21 8.48 26.85 -2.60
CA ILE A 21 8.61 25.96 -3.76
C ILE A 21 9.47 26.62 -4.82
N LYS A 22 10.56 25.95 -5.20
CA LYS A 22 11.54 26.43 -6.20
C LYS A 22 11.18 26.04 -7.62
N ASP A 23 10.33 25.02 -7.78
CA ASP A 23 9.96 24.46 -9.06
C ASP A 23 9.06 25.42 -9.86
N GLU A 24 9.57 25.92 -11.00
CA GLU A 24 8.85 26.90 -11.84
C GLU A 24 7.53 26.33 -12.38
N TYR A 25 7.52 25.04 -12.77
CA TYR A 25 6.32 24.37 -13.27
C TYR A 25 5.20 24.30 -12.21
N VAL A 26 5.54 24.13 -10.93
CA VAL A 26 4.56 24.14 -9.83
C VAL A 26 3.92 25.52 -9.72
N GLN A 27 4.72 26.59 -9.81
CA GLN A 27 4.21 27.95 -9.75
C GLN A 27 3.29 28.27 -10.94
N GLU A 28 3.67 27.84 -12.15
CA GLU A 28 2.87 28.00 -13.36
C GLU A 28 1.50 27.31 -13.22
N ILE A 29 1.48 26.05 -12.77
CA ILE A 29 0.26 25.27 -12.58
C ILE A 29 -0.63 25.92 -11.50
N LEU A 30 -0.07 26.33 -10.36
CA LEU A 30 -0.83 27.02 -9.32
C LEU A 30 -1.43 28.34 -9.84
N CYS A 31 -0.67 29.12 -10.61
CA CYS A 31 -1.19 30.34 -11.23
C CYS A 31 -2.34 30.03 -12.21
N GLY A 32 -2.25 28.95 -12.97
CA GLY A 32 -3.32 28.53 -13.88
C GLY A 32 -4.58 28.05 -13.16
N ILE A 33 -4.43 27.22 -12.13
CA ILE A 33 -5.53 26.68 -11.30
C ILE A 33 -6.26 27.81 -10.55
N PHE A 34 -5.54 28.82 -10.07
CA PHE A 34 -6.07 29.89 -9.24
C PHE A 34 -6.06 31.27 -9.90
N LYS A 35 -6.12 31.34 -11.23
CA LYS A 35 -6.05 32.59 -12.01
C LYS A 35 -7.01 33.70 -11.58
N ASP A 36 -8.16 33.34 -10.97
CA ASP A 36 -9.19 34.28 -10.51
C ASP A 36 -8.98 34.72 -9.04
N TYR A 37 -7.85 34.37 -8.44
CA TYR A 37 -7.48 34.71 -7.06
C TYR A 37 -6.33 35.72 -7.04
N GLN A 38 -6.25 36.49 -5.95
CA GLN A 38 -5.16 37.45 -5.77
C GLN A 38 -3.87 36.73 -5.38
N ARG A 39 -3.98 35.74 -4.49
CA ARG A 39 -2.83 34.98 -3.99
C ARG A 39 -3.23 33.59 -3.53
N VAL A 40 -2.25 32.71 -3.43
CA VAL A 40 -2.38 31.33 -2.93
C VAL A 40 -1.32 31.09 -1.87
N VAL A 41 -1.75 30.62 -0.70
CA VAL A 41 -0.87 30.28 0.43
C VAL A 41 -0.70 28.77 0.50
N ILE A 42 0.52 28.27 0.32
CA ILE A 42 0.83 26.86 0.49
C ILE A 42 0.97 26.58 1.98
N LYS A 43 0.00 25.86 2.54
CA LYS A 43 -0.12 25.55 3.97
C LYS A 43 0.72 24.34 4.34
N ASP A 44 0.66 23.31 3.51
CA ASP A 44 1.35 22.04 3.75
C ASP A 44 1.70 21.34 2.43
N LYS A 45 2.64 20.40 2.49
CA LYS A 45 2.97 19.47 1.42
C LYS A 45 2.75 18.04 1.92
N PHE A 46 1.73 17.40 1.39
CA PHE A 46 1.49 15.98 1.57
C PHE A 46 2.40 15.18 0.63
N GLY A 47 2.71 13.94 1.04
CA GLY A 47 3.65 13.08 0.32
C GLY A 47 5.12 13.32 0.71
N GLY A 48 5.91 12.25 0.63
CA GLY A 48 7.33 12.24 0.96
C GLY A 48 8.08 11.11 0.23
N GLY A 49 7.56 10.71 -0.93
CA GLY A 49 8.09 9.64 -1.77
C GLY A 49 8.87 10.19 -2.96
N PHE A 50 9.61 9.32 -3.63
CA PHE A 50 10.62 9.60 -4.65
C PHE A 50 10.10 10.23 -5.95
N ALA A 51 8.79 10.34 -6.13
CA ALA A 51 8.24 10.94 -7.34
C ALA A 51 8.39 12.47 -7.28
N SER A 52 8.60 13.11 -8.44
CA SER A 52 8.54 14.55 -8.60
C SER A 52 7.10 15.09 -8.45
N ASP A 53 6.27 14.41 -7.68
CA ASP A 53 4.89 14.78 -7.42
C ASP A 53 4.81 15.72 -6.21
N HIS A 54 3.91 16.69 -6.32
CA HIS A 54 3.61 17.63 -5.27
C HIS A 54 2.13 17.51 -4.96
N VAL A 55 1.81 17.00 -3.78
CA VAL A 55 0.45 17.08 -3.23
C VAL A 55 0.45 18.20 -2.20
N LEU A 56 -0.23 19.30 -2.48
CA LEU A 56 -0.17 20.53 -1.70
C LEU A 56 -1.51 20.82 -1.05
N LEU A 57 -1.51 21.22 0.21
CA LEU A 57 -2.64 21.90 0.83
C LEU A 57 -2.48 23.40 0.58
N VAL A 58 -3.41 24.00 -0.14
CA VAL A 58 -3.33 25.41 -0.54
C VAL A 58 -4.57 26.18 -0.11
N GLN A 59 -4.36 27.41 0.36
CA GLN A 59 -5.41 28.33 0.76
C GLN A 59 -5.42 29.51 -0.21
N PRO A 60 -6.39 29.58 -1.14
CA PRO A 60 -6.49 30.70 -2.05
C PRO A 60 -7.16 31.89 -1.37
N VAL A 61 -6.88 33.11 -1.85
CA VAL A 61 -7.39 34.37 -1.28
C VAL A 61 -7.83 35.30 -2.40
N ARG A 62 -9.10 35.73 -2.38
CA ARG A 62 -9.65 36.71 -3.32
C ARG A 62 -9.41 38.14 -2.82
N LYS A 63 -9.31 39.08 -3.77
CA LYS A 63 -8.98 40.50 -3.51
C LYS A 63 -9.92 41.22 -2.52
N LEU A 64 -11.16 40.75 -2.39
CA LEU A 64 -12.21 41.36 -1.56
C LEU A 64 -12.78 40.40 -0.49
N CYS A 65 -12.22 39.20 -0.36
CA CYS A 65 -12.70 38.20 0.59
C CYS A 65 -11.58 37.87 1.59
N PRO A 66 -11.80 37.98 2.91
CA PRO A 66 -10.81 37.57 3.87
C PRO A 66 -10.46 36.08 3.69
N PRO A 67 -9.20 35.66 3.92
CA PRO A 67 -8.74 34.28 3.69
C PRO A 67 -9.57 33.23 4.42
N GLU A 68 -10.10 33.60 5.59
CA GLU A 68 -10.95 32.77 6.46
C GLU A 68 -12.36 32.52 5.92
N TYR A 69 -12.66 32.85 4.66
CA TYR A 69 -13.95 32.53 4.03
C TYR A 69 -13.82 31.60 2.82
N GLU A 70 -12.60 31.39 2.31
CA GLU A 70 -12.35 30.42 1.24
C GLU A 70 -11.90 29.10 1.87
N SER A 71 -12.42 27.98 1.40
CA SER A 71 -11.97 26.67 1.86
C SER A 71 -10.57 26.35 1.31
N PRO A 72 -9.73 25.61 2.05
CA PRO A 72 -8.49 25.10 1.51
C PRO A 72 -8.77 24.06 0.40
N TYR A 73 -7.83 23.93 -0.53
CA TYR A 73 -7.87 22.92 -1.59
C TYR A 73 -6.67 21.99 -1.48
N VAL A 74 -6.83 20.76 -1.95
CA VAL A 74 -5.69 19.87 -2.19
C VAL A 74 -5.36 19.93 -3.68
N VAL A 75 -4.10 20.19 -4.01
CA VAL A 75 -3.63 20.25 -5.39
C VAL A 75 -2.56 19.19 -5.60
N LYS A 76 -2.80 18.26 -6.52
CA LYS A 76 -1.81 17.28 -6.97
C LYS A 76 -1.18 17.78 -8.25
N ILE A 77 0.15 17.88 -8.28
CA ILE A 77 0.95 18.31 -9.42
C ILE A 77 1.96 17.21 -9.73
N ALA A 78 2.02 16.75 -10.97
CA ALA A 78 2.92 15.69 -11.40
C ALA A 78 3.16 15.77 -12.92
N HIS A 79 3.94 14.84 -13.46
CA HIS A 79 4.07 14.66 -14.91
C HIS A 79 2.68 14.40 -15.53
N LYS A 80 2.47 14.90 -16.75
CA LYS A 80 1.21 14.85 -17.50
C LYS A 80 0.55 13.46 -17.45
N ASP A 81 1.29 12.42 -17.81
CA ASP A 81 0.80 11.03 -17.84
C ASP A 81 0.17 10.59 -16.50
N ILE A 82 0.75 10.99 -15.36
CA ILE A 82 0.23 10.66 -14.02
C ILE A 82 -1.08 11.40 -13.75
N ILE A 83 -1.15 12.66 -14.15
CA ILE A 83 -2.31 13.52 -13.96
C ILE A 83 -3.50 13.06 -14.80
N GLU A 84 -3.25 12.68 -16.05
CA GLU A 84 -4.28 12.13 -16.93
C GLU A 84 -4.80 10.78 -16.40
N LYS A 85 -3.90 9.91 -15.93
CA LYS A 85 -4.26 8.63 -15.29
C LYS A 85 -5.12 8.83 -14.04
N GLU A 86 -4.74 9.78 -13.18
CA GLU A 86 -5.49 10.17 -11.98
C GLU A 86 -6.88 10.71 -12.34
N GLU A 87 -6.99 11.62 -13.32
CA GLU A 87 -8.28 12.17 -13.75
C GLU A 87 -9.20 11.07 -14.28
N GLU A 88 -8.68 10.14 -15.07
CA GLU A 88 -9.45 9.01 -15.60
C GLU A 88 -9.91 8.07 -14.48
N ALA A 89 -9.03 7.75 -13.52
CA ALA A 89 -9.37 6.95 -12.35
C ALA A 89 -10.47 7.62 -11.52
N HIS A 90 -10.32 8.91 -11.23
CA HIS A 90 -11.32 9.72 -10.52
C HIS A 90 -12.69 9.69 -11.21
N ARG A 91 -12.72 9.94 -12.53
CA ARG A 91 -13.95 9.94 -13.33
C ARG A 91 -14.68 8.60 -13.28
N ARG A 92 -13.95 7.48 -13.22
CA ARG A 92 -14.52 6.13 -13.07
C ARG A 92 -15.05 5.92 -11.66
N LEU A 93 -14.26 6.25 -10.64
CA LEU A 93 -14.57 5.97 -9.24
C LEU A 93 -15.64 6.87 -8.61
N ARG A 94 -15.77 8.13 -9.06
CA ARG A 94 -16.77 9.07 -8.50
C ARG A 94 -18.22 8.58 -8.62
N LYS A 95 -18.48 7.61 -9.50
CA LYS A 95 -19.79 6.97 -9.66
C LYS A 95 -20.06 5.90 -8.60
N ILE A 96 -19.00 5.37 -7.99
CA ILE A 96 -19.02 4.26 -7.05
C ILE A 96 -18.79 4.78 -5.63
N LEU A 97 -18.11 5.94 -5.47
CA LEU A 97 -17.61 6.39 -4.18
C LEU A 97 -17.85 7.86 -3.89
N PRO A 98 -18.03 8.19 -2.59
CA PRO A 98 -18.00 9.56 -2.10
C PRO A 98 -16.54 10.05 -1.98
N ILE A 99 -15.86 10.20 -3.12
CA ILE A 99 -14.53 10.83 -3.20
C ILE A 99 -14.68 12.35 -3.39
N LEU A 100 -13.66 13.11 -2.98
CA LEU A 100 -13.65 14.56 -3.18
C LEU A 100 -13.84 14.90 -4.67
N PRO A 101 -14.77 15.78 -5.04
CA PRO A 101 -14.94 16.14 -6.44
C PRO A 101 -13.72 16.91 -6.95
N LEU A 102 -13.37 16.68 -8.22
CA LEU A 102 -12.46 17.54 -8.95
C LEU A 102 -13.23 18.81 -9.35
N ASP A 103 -12.66 19.97 -9.03
CA ASP A 103 -13.31 21.26 -9.31
C ASP A 103 -13.27 21.63 -10.80
N HIS A 104 -12.26 21.16 -11.54
CA HIS A 104 -12.10 21.42 -12.97
C HIS A 104 -11.21 20.37 -13.67
N SER A 105 -11.16 20.43 -15.00
CA SER A 105 -10.21 19.68 -15.83
C SER A 105 -8.76 20.03 -15.48
N PRO A 106 -7.81 19.12 -15.66
CA PRO A 106 -6.41 19.38 -15.33
C PRO A 106 -5.87 20.67 -15.99
N VAL A 107 -4.96 21.34 -15.28
CA VAL A 107 -4.21 22.49 -15.80
C VAL A 107 -2.79 22.03 -16.12
N PHE A 108 -2.35 22.23 -17.37
CA PHE A 108 -1.02 21.83 -17.83
C PHE A 108 -0.09 23.04 -18.00
N THR A 109 1.21 22.82 -17.88
CA THR A 109 2.24 23.78 -18.26
C THR A 109 2.25 24.05 -19.76
N LYS A 110 2.86 25.16 -20.19
CA LYS A 110 2.99 25.54 -21.61
C LYS A 110 3.71 24.51 -22.47
N ASP A 111 4.66 23.78 -21.90
CA ASP A 111 5.40 22.72 -22.57
C ASP A 111 4.68 21.36 -22.52
N ASP A 112 3.51 21.30 -21.86
CA ASP A 112 2.63 20.13 -21.77
C ASP A 112 3.30 18.92 -21.10
N GLN A 113 4.34 19.15 -20.27
CA GLN A 113 5.05 18.09 -19.56
C GLN A 113 4.45 17.81 -18.18
N TYR A 114 3.93 18.82 -17.50
CA TYR A 114 3.40 18.72 -16.15
C TYR A 114 1.95 19.18 -16.09
N GLY A 115 1.18 18.56 -15.19
CA GLY A 115 -0.23 18.89 -14.97
C GLY A 115 -0.56 19.04 -13.49
N GLY A 116 -1.70 19.66 -13.22
CA GLY A 116 -2.25 19.82 -11.88
C GLY A 116 -3.74 19.50 -11.80
N LEU A 117 -4.14 18.83 -10.73
CA LEU A 117 -5.53 18.54 -10.35
C LEU A 117 -5.88 19.24 -9.04
N LYS A 118 -7.05 19.87 -8.99
CA LYS A 118 -7.59 20.50 -7.79
C LYS A 118 -8.77 19.70 -7.22
N TYR A 119 -8.59 19.19 -6.00
CA TYR A 119 -9.66 18.54 -5.22
C TYR A 119 -10.34 19.58 -4.33
N ASP A 120 -11.66 19.63 -4.42
CA ASP A 120 -12.47 20.45 -3.54
C ASP A 120 -12.57 19.80 -2.16
N VAL A 121 -12.13 20.49 -1.12
CA VAL A 121 -12.17 19.94 0.24
C VAL A 121 -13.45 20.40 0.91
N VAL A 122 -14.33 19.45 1.20
CA VAL A 122 -15.62 19.75 1.82
C VAL A 122 -15.42 20.13 3.28
N GLY A 123 -15.62 21.40 3.60
CA GLY A 123 -15.51 21.95 4.93
C GLY A 123 -15.06 23.41 4.84
N GLY A 124 -15.73 24.31 5.56
CA GLY A 124 -15.34 25.72 5.59
C GLY A 124 -13.87 25.93 5.99
N SER A 125 -13.34 27.09 5.62
CA SER A 125 -12.03 27.67 6.01
C SER A 125 -11.56 27.48 7.47
N ALA A 126 -12.44 27.10 8.40
CA ALA A 126 -12.11 26.86 9.80
C ALA A 126 -11.43 25.50 10.08
N PHE A 127 -11.41 24.59 9.11
CA PHE A 127 -10.98 23.21 9.34
C PHE A 127 -9.52 22.95 8.94
N GLU A 128 -8.79 22.30 9.85
CA GLU A 128 -7.39 21.89 9.63
C GLU A 128 -7.34 20.42 9.18
N TYR A 129 -6.71 20.19 8.04
CA TYR A 129 -6.48 18.85 7.47
C TYR A 129 -5.03 18.42 7.67
N ILE A 130 -4.84 17.19 8.13
CA ILE A 130 -3.53 16.54 8.20
C ILE A 130 -3.59 15.13 7.63
N SER A 131 -2.43 14.55 7.32
CA SER A 131 -2.39 13.15 6.92
C SER A 131 -2.77 12.22 8.08
N PHE A 132 -3.33 11.05 7.78
CA PHE A 132 -3.64 10.07 8.83
C PHE A 132 -2.36 9.57 9.53
N HIS A 133 -1.22 9.56 8.82
CA HIS A 133 0.09 9.37 9.43
C HIS A 133 0.32 10.35 10.60
N ASP A 134 0.18 11.65 10.36
CA ASP A 134 0.44 12.66 11.40
C ASP A 134 -0.66 12.62 12.48
N TYR A 135 -1.90 12.34 12.08
CA TYR A 135 -3.02 12.19 13.01
C TYR A 135 -2.76 11.09 14.05
N ILE A 136 -2.21 9.95 13.61
CA ILE A 136 -1.82 8.84 14.49
C ILE A 136 -0.81 9.33 15.54
N PHE A 137 0.17 10.16 15.19
CA PHE A 137 1.18 10.62 16.15
C PHE A 137 0.67 11.71 17.09
N GLU A 138 -0.22 12.58 16.62
CA GLU A 138 -0.78 13.69 17.41
C GLU A 138 -1.90 13.26 18.39
N HIS A 139 -2.60 12.16 18.12
CA HIS A 139 -3.82 11.80 18.85
C HIS A 139 -3.68 10.53 19.71
N SER A 140 -4.69 10.28 20.55
CA SER A 140 -4.71 9.10 21.43
C SER A 140 -4.85 7.79 20.62
N PRO A 141 -4.41 6.64 21.17
CA PRO A 141 -4.64 5.34 20.52
C PRO A 141 -6.11 5.07 20.19
N LYS A 142 -7.03 5.46 21.08
CA LYS A 142 -8.48 5.28 20.90
C LYS A 142 -9.03 6.14 19.76
N ASP A 143 -8.57 7.39 19.63
CA ASP A 143 -9.01 8.27 18.54
C ASP A 143 -8.49 7.80 17.18
N ALA A 144 -7.21 7.42 17.09
CA ALA A 144 -6.64 6.85 15.87
C ALA A 144 -7.38 5.56 15.45
N GLN A 145 -7.69 4.69 16.42
CA GLN A 145 -8.48 3.47 16.18
C GLN A 145 -9.90 3.80 15.72
N PHE A 146 -10.54 4.81 16.30
CA PHE A 146 -11.87 5.27 15.89
C PHE A 146 -11.85 5.73 14.44
N VAL A 147 -10.91 6.60 14.05
CA VAL A 147 -10.79 7.09 12.67
C VAL A 147 -10.58 5.92 11.71
N LEU A 148 -9.65 5.02 12.02
CA LEU A 148 -9.40 3.82 11.20
C LEU A 148 -10.67 2.98 11.04
N LYS A 149 -11.31 2.59 12.15
CA LYS A 149 -12.42 1.64 12.13
C LYS A 149 -13.70 2.25 11.56
N LYS A 150 -14.06 3.47 12.00
CA LYS A 150 -15.38 4.06 11.78
C LYS A 150 -15.42 5.00 10.58
N GLN A 151 -14.29 5.55 10.16
CA GLN A 151 -14.22 6.46 9.02
C GLN A 151 -13.57 5.74 7.84
N ILE A 152 -12.29 5.33 7.98
CA ILE A 152 -11.51 4.75 6.88
C ILE A 152 -12.11 3.44 6.40
N LEU A 153 -12.10 2.41 7.25
CA LEU A 153 -12.51 1.06 6.82
C LEU A 153 -14.00 1.00 6.48
N LYS A 154 -14.85 1.75 7.18
CA LYS A 154 -16.28 1.84 6.85
C LYS A 154 -16.54 2.49 5.49
N GLN A 155 -15.81 3.55 5.13
CA GLN A 155 -15.93 4.17 3.81
C GLN A 155 -15.38 3.26 2.72
N MET A 156 -14.26 2.59 2.98
CA MET A 156 -13.66 1.64 2.05
C MET A 156 -14.50 0.37 1.84
N ASP A 157 -15.26 -0.06 2.84
CA ASP A 157 -16.15 -1.23 2.72
C ASP A 157 -17.15 -1.09 1.56
N ALA A 158 -17.59 0.15 1.28
CA ALA A 158 -18.43 0.43 0.10
C ALA A 158 -17.71 0.15 -1.23
N MET A 159 -16.40 0.39 -1.32
CA MET A 159 -15.57 0.00 -2.48
C MET A 159 -15.48 -1.53 -2.59
N TRP A 160 -15.23 -2.14 -1.44
CA TRP A 160 -14.89 -3.55 -1.35
C TRP A 160 -16.11 -4.46 -1.43
N SER A 161 -17.33 -3.95 -1.19
CA SER A 161 -18.57 -4.74 -1.17
C SER A 161 -18.97 -5.31 -2.54
N TYR A 162 -18.56 -4.69 -3.64
CA TYR A 162 -18.83 -5.18 -5.00
C TYR A 162 -17.81 -6.25 -5.42
N VAL A 163 -17.84 -7.38 -4.71
CA VAL A 163 -16.88 -8.48 -4.90
C VAL A 163 -17.28 -9.45 -6.01
N ILE A 164 -16.29 -9.91 -6.77
CA ILE A 164 -16.39 -11.07 -7.64
C ILE A 164 -15.39 -12.11 -7.16
N THR A 165 -15.84 -13.35 -6.92
CA THR A 165 -14.94 -14.45 -6.62
C THR A 165 -14.27 -14.95 -7.90
N VAL A 166 -12.94 -14.99 -7.91
CA VAL A 166 -12.16 -15.51 -9.04
C VAL A 166 -11.37 -16.73 -8.56
N PRO A 167 -11.66 -17.92 -9.10
CA PRO A 167 -10.91 -19.11 -8.76
C PRO A 167 -9.54 -19.11 -9.43
N ALA A 168 -8.57 -19.78 -8.81
CA ALA A 168 -7.21 -19.93 -9.33
C ALA A 168 -6.61 -18.62 -9.87
N PHE A 169 -6.71 -17.56 -9.09
CA PHE A 169 -6.14 -16.26 -9.40
C PHE A 169 -4.62 -16.29 -9.24
N PRO A 170 -3.83 -15.95 -10.28
CA PRO A 170 -2.38 -15.97 -10.22
C PRO A 170 -1.84 -14.82 -9.35
N ILE A 171 -1.32 -15.14 -8.16
CA ILE A 171 -0.86 -14.12 -7.20
C ILE A 171 0.23 -13.23 -7.77
N GLY A 172 1.17 -13.82 -8.53
CA GLY A 172 2.21 -13.06 -9.21
C GLY A 172 1.66 -12.00 -10.18
N ALA A 173 0.52 -12.24 -10.83
CA ALA A 173 -0.06 -11.31 -11.79
C ALA A 173 -0.53 -9.99 -11.13
N SER A 174 -0.93 -10.05 -9.87
CA SER A 174 -1.47 -8.91 -9.13
C SER A 174 -0.42 -8.23 -8.26
N TYR A 175 0.41 -9.03 -7.57
CA TYR A 175 1.34 -8.54 -6.55
C TYR A 175 2.75 -8.22 -7.05
N ASP A 176 3.14 -8.54 -8.29
CA ASP A 176 4.49 -8.21 -8.78
C ASP A 176 4.74 -6.68 -8.76
N ARG A 177 3.67 -5.87 -8.89
CA ARG A 177 3.75 -4.41 -8.84
C ARG A 177 4.26 -3.86 -7.51
N VAL A 178 3.99 -4.56 -6.40
CA VAL A 178 4.41 -4.10 -5.06
C VAL A 178 5.90 -4.37 -4.80
N LEU A 179 6.48 -5.32 -5.51
CA LEU A 179 7.90 -5.69 -5.41
C LEU A 179 8.81 -4.74 -6.20
N PRO A 180 10.15 -4.84 -6.08
CA PRO A 180 11.07 -4.32 -7.09
C PRO A 180 10.79 -4.94 -8.47
N VAL A 181 11.25 -4.31 -9.54
CA VAL A 181 11.22 -4.92 -10.88
C VAL A 181 11.92 -6.28 -10.91
N ASN A 182 11.55 -7.17 -11.83
CA ASN A 182 12.14 -8.51 -11.93
C ASN A 182 13.63 -8.40 -12.27
N PHE A 183 13.98 -7.48 -13.18
CA PHE A 183 15.33 -7.22 -13.61
C PHE A 183 15.59 -5.73 -13.76
N THR A 184 16.79 -5.31 -13.39
CA THR A 184 17.38 -4.04 -13.80
C THR A 184 18.34 -4.34 -14.93
N VAL A 185 18.31 -3.52 -15.98
CA VAL A 185 19.13 -3.69 -17.17
C VAL A 185 19.78 -2.39 -17.60
N LEU A 186 20.95 -2.49 -18.24
CA LEU A 186 21.59 -1.38 -18.93
C LEU A 186 21.46 -1.54 -20.44
N LEU A 187 21.15 -0.43 -21.11
CA LEU A 187 21.09 -0.40 -22.57
C LEU A 187 22.49 -0.59 -23.16
N GLN A 188 22.62 -1.49 -24.12
CA GLN A 188 23.86 -1.84 -24.80
C GLN A 188 23.77 -1.53 -26.29
N LYS A 189 24.93 -1.47 -26.96
CA LYS A 189 24.97 -1.56 -28.42
C LYS A 189 24.54 -2.98 -28.84
N PRO A 190 23.97 -3.17 -30.05
CA PRO A 190 23.68 -4.50 -30.58
C PRO A 190 24.91 -5.41 -30.48
N PHE A 191 24.71 -6.64 -30.03
CA PHE A 191 25.80 -7.58 -29.79
C PHE A 191 26.20 -8.27 -31.10
N PRO A 192 27.39 -7.99 -31.69
CA PRO A 192 27.87 -8.78 -32.80
C PRO A 192 28.31 -10.17 -32.28
N ASN A 193 27.70 -11.24 -32.79
CA ASN A 193 28.14 -12.62 -32.61
C ASN A 193 28.02 -13.25 -31.20
N ILE A 194 27.17 -12.72 -30.31
CA ILE A 194 26.89 -13.33 -29.00
C ILE A 194 25.51 -14.01 -29.02
N THR A 195 25.43 -15.27 -28.55
CA THR A 195 24.16 -15.94 -28.24
C THR A 195 23.42 -15.15 -27.19
N SER A 196 22.46 -14.35 -27.65
CA SER A 196 21.64 -13.46 -26.84
C SER A 196 20.25 -14.07 -26.72
N LYS A 197 19.68 -13.99 -25.51
CA LYS A 197 18.34 -14.50 -25.25
C LYS A 197 17.33 -13.40 -25.62
N MET A 198 16.45 -13.65 -26.60
CA MET A 198 15.26 -12.82 -26.77
C MET A 198 14.36 -13.02 -25.55
N ILE A 199 13.91 -11.93 -24.94
CA ILE A 199 12.96 -11.93 -23.85
C ILE A 199 11.74 -11.15 -24.33
N ALA A 200 10.65 -11.88 -24.53
CA ALA A 200 9.30 -11.33 -24.61
C ALA A 200 8.65 -11.31 -23.20
N PRO A 201 7.56 -10.55 -22.99
CA PRO A 201 6.80 -10.54 -21.74
C PRO A 201 6.57 -11.92 -21.11
N ASP A 202 6.20 -12.91 -21.92
CA ASP A 202 5.88 -14.27 -21.45
C ASP A 202 7.12 -15.08 -21.03
N ASP A 203 8.29 -14.78 -21.59
CA ASP A 203 9.53 -15.52 -21.36
C ASP A 203 10.08 -15.34 -19.93
N ILE A 204 9.75 -14.24 -19.26
CA ILE A 204 10.32 -13.87 -17.96
C ILE A 204 10.11 -14.94 -16.88
N LEU A 205 9.05 -15.75 -16.93
CA LEU A 205 8.83 -16.80 -15.91
C LEU A 205 9.76 -18.00 -16.06
N TYR A 206 10.04 -18.36 -17.30
CA TYR A 206 10.53 -19.68 -17.64
C TYR A 206 12.02 -19.66 -17.92
N LYS A 207 12.53 -18.51 -18.40
CA LYS A 207 13.96 -18.36 -18.66
C LYS A 207 14.71 -18.09 -17.37
N LYS A 208 15.65 -18.97 -17.05
CA LYS A 208 16.68 -18.70 -16.05
C LYS A 208 17.59 -17.60 -16.60
N LEU A 209 17.51 -16.43 -15.98
CA LEU A 209 18.28 -15.23 -16.32
C LEU A 209 19.16 -14.87 -15.14
N GLU A 210 20.43 -14.59 -15.43
CA GLU A 210 21.44 -14.29 -14.42
C GLU A 210 22.04 -12.90 -14.65
N ILE A 211 22.66 -12.34 -13.61
CA ILE A 211 23.39 -11.08 -13.74
C ILE A 211 24.49 -11.25 -14.80
N ASN A 212 24.69 -10.22 -15.63
CA ASN A 212 25.55 -10.16 -16.81
C ASN A 212 25.03 -10.88 -18.07
N ASP A 213 23.86 -11.54 -18.03
CA ASP A 213 23.25 -12.07 -19.25
C ASP A 213 22.96 -10.93 -20.25
N ASN A 214 23.32 -11.16 -21.51
CA ASN A 214 22.99 -10.29 -22.63
C ASN A 214 21.65 -10.71 -23.24
N VAL A 215 20.71 -9.77 -23.30
CA VAL A 215 19.31 -10.02 -23.65
C VAL A 215 18.80 -9.02 -24.67
N TYR A 216 17.84 -9.45 -25.47
CA TYR A 216 17.05 -8.57 -26.32
C TYR A 216 15.65 -8.45 -25.74
N LEU A 217 15.17 -7.23 -25.50
CA LEU A 217 13.81 -6.99 -25.02
C LEU A 217 12.91 -6.56 -26.18
N LYS A 218 11.73 -7.16 -26.32
CA LYS A 218 10.73 -6.78 -27.33
C LYS A 218 9.31 -7.00 -26.79
N GLY A 219 8.37 -6.14 -27.18
CA GLY A 219 6.94 -6.31 -26.92
C GLY A 219 6.50 -5.91 -25.51
N PHE A 220 7.36 -5.26 -24.74
CA PHE A 220 6.98 -4.62 -23.48
C PHE A 220 6.32 -3.28 -23.72
N VAL A 221 5.48 -2.85 -22.78
CA VAL A 221 4.86 -1.52 -22.73
C VAL A 221 5.67 -0.65 -21.78
N VAL A 222 5.87 0.62 -22.13
CA VAL A 222 6.48 1.61 -21.22
C VAL A 222 5.45 2.01 -20.17
N ASP A 223 5.74 1.70 -18.91
CA ASP A 223 4.84 1.92 -17.76
C ASP A 223 5.16 3.23 -17.03
N GLU A 224 6.46 3.54 -16.89
CA GLU A 224 6.93 4.66 -16.09
C GLU A 224 8.24 5.23 -16.66
N ARG A 225 8.40 6.55 -16.54
CA ARG A 225 9.62 7.29 -16.88
C ARG A 225 10.00 8.18 -15.70
N GLU A 226 11.23 8.02 -15.23
CA GLU A 226 11.77 8.78 -14.09
C GLU A 226 13.07 9.46 -14.53
N GLU A 227 13.13 10.78 -14.49
CA GLU A 227 14.35 11.53 -14.76
C GLU A 227 15.28 11.51 -13.53
N ASN A 228 16.55 11.21 -13.75
CA ASN A 228 17.60 11.22 -12.74
C ASN A 228 18.25 12.62 -12.68
N GLU A 229 18.90 12.94 -11.56
CA GLU A 229 19.62 14.21 -11.36
C GLU A 229 20.70 14.51 -12.42
N ASP A 230 21.21 13.48 -13.10
CA ASP A 230 22.23 13.59 -14.14
C ASP A 230 21.65 13.79 -15.56
N GLY A 231 20.33 13.99 -15.68
CA GLY A 231 19.61 14.15 -16.96
C GLY A 231 19.48 12.84 -17.77
N THR A 232 19.76 11.69 -17.14
CA THR A 232 19.39 10.39 -17.69
C THR A 232 18.02 9.96 -17.15
N TYR A 233 17.45 8.89 -17.71
CA TYR A 233 16.14 8.37 -17.33
C TYR A 233 16.22 6.92 -16.88
N ASN A 234 15.39 6.57 -15.89
CA ASN A 234 14.99 5.19 -15.65
C ASN A 234 13.65 4.96 -16.36
N VAL A 235 13.54 3.87 -17.10
CA VAL A 235 12.31 3.50 -17.80
C VAL A 235 11.85 2.14 -17.29
N THR A 236 10.67 2.09 -16.68
CA THR A 236 10.03 0.83 -16.28
C THR A 236 9.22 0.29 -17.46
N LEU A 237 9.55 -0.92 -17.87
CA LEU A 237 8.84 -1.68 -18.89
C LEU A 237 7.97 -2.74 -18.23
N SER A 238 6.70 -2.80 -18.59
CA SER A 238 5.72 -3.78 -18.09
C SER A 238 5.24 -4.72 -19.20
N CYS A 239 4.72 -5.88 -18.82
CA CYS A 239 4.01 -6.73 -19.76
C CYS A 239 2.76 -6.01 -20.30
N PRO A 240 2.41 -6.17 -21.58
CA PRO A 240 1.16 -5.64 -22.11
C PRO A 240 -0.04 -6.24 -21.38
N ALA A 241 -1.14 -5.49 -21.33
CA ALA A 241 -2.41 -5.99 -20.82
C ALA A 241 -2.81 -7.27 -21.56
N ARG A 242 -3.31 -8.26 -20.80
CA ARG A 242 -3.78 -9.54 -21.34
C ARG A 242 -5.26 -9.47 -21.67
N ASP A 243 -5.67 -10.25 -22.68
CA ASP A 243 -7.08 -10.36 -23.09
C ASP A 243 -7.98 -10.94 -21.98
N ASP A 244 -7.40 -11.75 -21.08
CA ASP A 244 -8.10 -12.31 -19.91
C ASP A 244 -8.36 -11.29 -18.79
N LYS A 245 -7.99 -10.01 -19.01
CA LYS A 245 -8.11 -8.90 -18.06
C LYS A 245 -7.38 -9.12 -16.74
N LEU A 246 -6.55 -10.16 -16.62
CA LEU A 246 -5.72 -10.35 -15.45
C LEU A 246 -4.56 -9.34 -15.51
N PRO A 247 -4.18 -8.75 -14.36
CA PRO A 247 -3.09 -7.78 -14.33
C PRO A 247 -1.79 -8.43 -14.84
N ALA A 248 -1.19 -7.85 -15.87
CA ALA A 248 0.05 -8.37 -16.43
C ALA A 248 1.23 -7.80 -15.64
N SER A 249 1.62 -8.39 -14.50
CA SER A 249 2.72 -7.82 -13.72
C SER A 249 3.99 -8.66 -13.77
N ARG A 250 4.86 -8.26 -14.71
CA ARG A 250 6.31 -8.47 -14.68
C ARG A 250 6.95 -7.26 -15.30
N ARG A 251 8.05 -6.83 -14.72
CA ARG A 251 8.65 -5.54 -15.00
C ARG A 251 10.15 -5.62 -15.16
N VAL A 252 10.66 -4.82 -16.08
CA VAL A 252 12.08 -4.63 -16.32
C VAL A 252 12.37 -3.14 -16.22
N ARG A 253 13.40 -2.74 -15.47
CA ARG A 253 13.84 -1.35 -15.40
C ARG A 253 15.08 -1.15 -16.25
N LEU A 254 14.98 -0.31 -17.26
CA LEU A 254 16.14 0.25 -17.98
C LEU A 254 16.71 1.37 -17.14
N CYS A 255 18.00 1.31 -16.81
CA CYS A 255 18.68 2.38 -16.08
C CYS A 255 19.55 3.23 -17.01
N GLN A 256 19.69 4.51 -16.65
CA GLN A 256 20.61 5.46 -17.31
C GLN A 256 20.37 5.63 -18.82
N VAL A 257 19.09 5.65 -19.22
CA VAL A 257 18.69 5.92 -20.59
C VAL A 257 18.96 7.40 -20.90
N LYS A 258 19.77 7.69 -21.91
CA LYS A 258 20.09 9.08 -22.28
C LYS A 258 18.87 9.75 -22.92
N ALA A 259 18.66 11.04 -22.64
CA ALA A 259 17.56 11.86 -23.17
C ALA A 259 17.32 11.67 -24.69
N LYS A 260 18.40 11.62 -25.49
CA LYS A 260 18.33 11.40 -26.95
C LYS A 260 17.69 10.07 -27.41
N TYR A 261 17.44 9.14 -26.49
CA TYR A 261 16.76 7.87 -26.77
C TYR A 261 15.32 7.84 -26.27
N MET A 262 14.86 8.87 -25.58
CA MET A 262 13.54 8.89 -24.94
C MET A 262 12.38 8.93 -25.94
N GLU A 263 12.61 9.39 -27.17
CA GLU A 263 11.63 9.30 -28.28
C GLU A 263 11.18 7.85 -28.57
N GLN A 264 11.94 6.85 -28.12
CA GLN A 264 11.59 5.42 -28.27
C GLN A 264 10.79 4.86 -27.09
N PHE A 265 10.64 5.65 -26.02
CA PHE A 265 10.04 5.26 -24.76
C PHE A 265 8.90 6.23 -24.42
N GLU A 266 7.84 6.21 -25.23
CA GLU A 266 6.59 6.91 -24.93
C GLU A 266 5.75 6.06 -23.96
N THR A 267 5.17 6.66 -22.93
CA THR A 267 4.28 5.97 -21.96
C THR A 267 3.13 5.29 -22.70
N ASP A 268 2.78 4.08 -22.29
CA ASP A 268 1.85 3.16 -22.99
C ASP A 268 2.31 2.70 -24.39
N GLY A 269 3.45 3.20 -24.87
CA GLY A 269 4.11 2.76 -26.10
C GLY A 269 4.68 1.35 -25.98
N VAL A 270 4.45 0.54 -27.02
CA VAL A 270 5.01 -0.82 -27.12
C VAL A 270 6.40 -0.77 -27.76
N ILE A 271 7.37 -1.45 -27.16
CA ILE A 271 8.73 -1.63 -27.70
C ILE A 271 8.69 -2.57 -28.93
N GLN A 272 8.48 -1.98 -30.10
CA GLN A 272 8.34 -2.71 -31.38
C GLN A 272 9.67 -3.29 -31.87
N LYS A 273 10.74 -2.51 -31.79
CA LYS A 273 12.10 -2.94 -32.16
C LYS A 273 12.79 -3.50 -30.93
N HIS A 274 13.51 -4.60 -31.10
CA HIS A 274 14.23 -5.18 -29.98
C HIS A 274 15.33 -4.21 -29.51
N ILE A 275 15.46 -4.05 -28.20
CA ILE A 275 16.54 -3.29 -27.58
C ILE A 275 17.55 -4.24 -26.96
N SER A 276 18.84 -3.92 -27.10
CA SER A 276 19.93 -4.75 -26.59
C SER A 276 20.24 -4.32 -25.17
N CYS A 277 20.24 -5.25 -24.23
CA CYS A 277 20.44 -4.94 -22.83
C CYS A 277 21.35 -5.96 -22.14
N GLN A 278 21.98 -5.55 -21.04
CA GLN A 278 22.66 -6.44 -20.12
C GLN A 278 21.95 -6.40 -18.77
N ILE A 279 21.66 -7.57 -18.19
CA ILE A 279 21.08 -7.66 -16.84
C ILE A 279 22.14 -7.25 -15.83
N THR A 280 21.85 -6.23 -15.03
CA THR A 280 22.75 -5.77 -13.95
C THR A 280 22.30 -6.23 -12.58
N GLU A 281 21.01 -6.46 -12.41
CA GLU A 281 20.45 -6.85 -11.13
C GLU A 281 19.17 -7.68 -11.32
N THR A 282 18.94 -8.63 -10.44
CA THR A 282 17.67 -9.36 -10.30
C THR A 282 16.91 -8.82 -9.09
N ARG A 283 15.59 -9.02 -9.03
CA ARG A 283 14.79 -8.70 -7.84
C ARG A 283 15.39 -9.26 -6.55
N ILE A 284 15.79 -10.53 -6.56
CA ILE A 284 16.30 -11.21 -5.36
C ILE A 284 17.66 -10.65 -4.98
N SER A 285 18.56 -10.38 -5.94
CA SER A 285 19.85 -9.76 -5.62
C SER A 285 19.69 -8.34 -5.08
N PHE A 286 18.76 -7.55 -5.62
CA PHE A 286 18.45 -6.21 -5.12
C PHE A 286 17.94 -6.25 -3.67
N LEU A 287 16.95 -7.11 -3.37
CA LEU A 287 16.43 -7.27 -2.00
C LEU A 287 17.51 -7.75 -1.03
N LYS A 288 18.35 -8.72 -1.44
CA LYS A 288 19.50 -9.18 -0.65
C LYS A 288 20.45 -8.03 -0.35
N LYS A 289 20.81 -7.22 -1.36
CA LYS A 289 21.69 -6.05 -1.19
C LYS A 289 21.11 -5.06 -0.17
N CYS A 290 19.84 -4.69 -0.32
CA CYS A 290 19.16 -3.79 0.64
C CYS A 290 19.16 -4.31 2.08
N LEU A 291 19.05 -5.63 2.26
CA LEU A 291 19.07 -6.25 3.59
C LEU A 291 20.48 -6.42 4.14
N GLN A 292 21.46 -6.75 3.30
CA GLN A 292 22.87 -6.79 3.69
C GLN A 292 23.35 -5.42 4.18
N GLU A 293 22.91 -4.34 3.53
CA GLU A 293 23.18 -2.97 3.96
C GLU A 293 22.44 -2.60 5.28
N ALA A 294 21.38 -3.33 5.62
CA ALA A 294 20.56 -3.07 6.81
C ALA A 294 20.97 -3.90 8.03
N CYS A 295 21.60 -5.06 7.85
CA CYS A 295 22.04 -5.92 8.93
C CYS A 295 23.40 -5.50 9.51
N ASP A 296 23.51 -5.39 10.83
CA ASP A 296 24.81 -5.24 11.50
C ASP A 296 25.58 -6.57 11.57
N THR A 297 24.85 -7.68 11.72
CA THR A 297 25.41 -9.04 11.71
C THR A 297 25.12 -9.71 10.35
N PRO A 298 26.13 -10.29 9.67
CA PRO A 298 25.91 -10.97 8.41
C PRO A 298 24.88 -12.10 8.53
N LEU A 299 23.77 -11.98 7.79
CA LEU A 299 22.79 -13.05 7.60
C LEU A 299 23.05 -13.77 6.28
N ASP A 300 23.06 -15.11 6.29
CA ASP A 300 23.10 -15.89 5.07
C ASP A 300 21.69 -16.02 4.47
N PHE A 301 21.37 -15.12 3.55
CA PHE A 301 20.10 -15.11 2.81
C PHE A 301 19.96 -16.25 1.79
N ASN A 302 20.88 -17.21 1.72
CA ASN A 302 20.76 -18.42 0.90
C ASN A 302 20.21 -19.61 1.68
N LEU A 303 20.16 -19.53 3.01
CA LEU A 303 19.55 -20.58 3.84
C LEU A 303 18.03 -20.61 3.63
N LYS A 304 17.44 -21.81 3.64
CA LYS A 304 15.97 -21.98 3.55
C LYS A 304 15.27 -21.50 4.82
N THR A 305 15.93 -21.67 5.96
CA THR A 305 15.44 -21.23 7.26
C THR A 305 16.45 -20.29 7.89
N LEU A 306 15.95 -19.35 8.69
CA LEU A 306 16.71 -18.37 9.44
C LEU A 306 16.45 -18.63 10.92
N THR A 307 17.53 -18.72 11.69
CA THR A 307 17.43 -18.94 13.13
C THR A 307 17.44 -17.60 13.86
N LEU A 308 16.34 -17.31 14.55
CA LEU A 308 16.31 -16.30 15.59
C LEU A 308 16.80 -16.92 16.89
N VAL A 309 18.00 -16.52 17.30
CA VAL A 309 18.55 -16.91 18.61
C VAL A 309 17.96 -15.99 19.65
N SER A 310 17.13 -16.53 20.54
CA SER A 310 16.77 -15.85 21.78
C SER A 310 17.53 -16.44 22.97
N ASN A 311 17.52 -15.73 24.10
CA ASN A 311 18.17 -16.16 25.33
C ASN A 311 17.58 -17.46 25.89
N TYR A 312 16.39 -17.88 25.42
CA TYR A 312 15.67 -19.02 25.96
C TYR A 312 15.44 -20.12 24.93
N ASN A 313 15.23 -19.77 23.65
CA ASN A 313 14.94 -20.72 22.59
C ASN A 313 15.49 -20.26 21.23
N SER A 314 15.81 -21.22 20.36
CA SER A 314 16.02 -20.96 18.94
C SER A 314 14.69 -21.08 18.19
N ILE A 315 14.33 -20.03 17.45
CA ILE A 315 13.12 -20.01 16.61
C ILE A 315 13.55 -20.08 15.16
N GLU A 316 13.11 -21.12 14.46
CA GLU A 316 13.34 -21.24 13.02
C GLU A 316 12.19 -20.61 12.22
N LEU A 317 12.54 -19.61 11.42
CA LEU A 317 11.65 -18.95 10.48
C LEU A 317 12.02 -19.31 9.03
N PRO A 318 11.04 -19.42 8.11
CA PRO A 318 11.35 -19.53 6.69
C PRO A 318 12.07 -18.28 6.20
N ASN A 319 12.99 -18.43 5.25
CA ASN A 319 13.62 -17.30 4.58
C ASN A 319 12.68 -16.72 3.52
N PRO A 320 12.14 -15.51 3.73
CA PRO A 320 11.08 -15.00 2.87
C PRO A 320 11.56 -14.68 1.44
N LEU A 321 12.88 -14.50 1.22
CA LEU A 321 13.44 -14.32 -0.13
C LEU A 321 13.48 -15.61 -0.94
N ILE A 322 13.67 -16.76 -0.28
CA ILE A 322 13.67 -18.08 -0.92
C ILE A 322 12.24 -18.50 -1.27
N GLU A 323 11.30 -18.18 -0.40
CA GLU A 323 9.87 -18.49 -0.60
C GLU A 323 9.19 -17.56 -1.61
N LEU A 324 9.67 -16.33 -1.80
CA LEU A 324 9.02 -15.33 -2.65
C LEU A 324 8.73 -15.84 -4.09
N PRO A 325 9.69 -16.43 -4.84
CA PRO A 325 9.40 -16.97 -6.16
C PRO A 325 8.38 -18.12 -6.16
N ILE A 326 8.31 -18.89 -5.07
CA ILE A 326 7.34 -19.98 -4.90
C ILE A 326 5.95 -19.39 -4.68
N ILE A 327 5.84 -18.41 -3.78
CA ILE A 327 4.60 -17.69 -3.47
C ILE A 327 4.01 -17.02 -4.71
N LEU A 328 4.83 -16.33 -5.51
CA LEU A 328 4.35 -15.62 -6.71
C LEU A 328 3.85 -16.56 -7.82
N ARG A 329 4.19 -17.85 -7.77
CA ARG A 329 3.69 -18.87 -8.71
C ARG A 329 2.42 -19.56 -8.22
N ARG A 330 1.94 -19.24 -7.01
CA ARG A 330 0.70 -19.82 -6.49
C ARG A 330 -0.51 -19.21 -7.18
N TYR A 331 -1.55 -20.04 -7.25
CA TYR A 331 -2.89 -19.66 -7.64
C TYR A 331 -3.76 -19.78 -6.39
N LEU A 332 -4.53 -18.74 -6.08
CA LEU A 332 -5.46 -18.73 -4.95
C LEU A 332 -6.85 -18.38 -5.44
N ASP A 333 -7.87 -18.92 -4.80
CA ASP A 333 -9.21 -18.39 -4.98
C ASP A 333 -9.28 -17.07 -4.19
N VAL A 334 -9.72 -15.99 -4.83
CA VAL A 334 -9.71 -14.65 -4.23
C VAL A 334 -11.00 -13.91 -4.51
N ARG A 335 -11.22 -12.81 -3.79
CA ARG A 335 -12.26 -11.82 -4.10
C ARG A 335 -11.63 -10.61 -4.79
N LEU A 336 -12.16 -10.23 -5.94
CA LEU A 336 -11.78 -9.00 -6.63
C LEU A 336 -12.80 -7.91 -6.32
N ALA A 337 -12.34 -6.69 -6.09
CA ALA A 337 -13.16 -5.50 -5.94
C ALA A 337 -12.48 -4.30 -6.61
N HIS A 338 -13.17 -3.17 -6.69
CA HIS A 338 -12.47 -1.92 -6.99
C HIS A 338 -11.65 -1.53 -5.75
N ILE A 339 -10.36 -1.30 -5.95
CA ILE A 339 -9.42 -0.91 -4.91
C ILE A 339 -8.84 0.46 -5.23
N HIS A 340 -8.36 1.15 -4.20
CA HIS A 340 -7.58 2.38 -4.35
C HIS A 340 -6.20 2.09 -4.95
N GLY A 341 -5.60 0.95 -4.62
CA GLY A 341 -4.34 0.48 -5.19
C GLY A 341 -3.08 0.99 -4.49
N ASP A 342 -3.13 2.20 -3.91
CA ASP A 342 -2.07 2.79 -3.08
C ASP A 342 -2.61 3.42 -1.78
N LEU A 343 -3.53 2.74 -1.09
CA LEU A 343 -4.08 3.22 0.19
C LEU A 343 -3.05 3.16 1.32
N ASN A 344 -2.23 4.20 1.44
CA ASN A 344 -1.24 4.36 2.50
C ASN A 344 -1.62 5.50 3.48
N LEU A 345 -0.92 5.61 4.61
CA LEU A 345 -1.26 6.58 5.68
C LEU A 345 -1.20 8.06 5.24
N ARG A 346 -0.53 8.38 4.14
CA ARG A 346 -0.41 9.75 3.61
C ARG A 346 -1.47 10.08 2.56
N ASN A 347 -2.10 9.07 1.97
CA ASN A 347 -3.18 9.23 0.99
C ASN A 347 -4.57 9.33 1.65
N ILE A 348 -4.58 9.47 2.98
CA ILE A 348 -5.77 9.65 3.80
C ILE A 348 -5.61 10.97 4.54
N LEU A 349 -6.44 11.95 4.23
CA LEU A 349 -6.52 13.21 4.93
C LEU A 349 -7.58 13.12 6.02
N VAL A 350 -7.28 13.66 7.20
CA VAL A 350 -8.18 13.70 8.35
C VAL A 350 -8.42 15.14 8.74
N GLU A 351 -9.69 15.52 8.82
CA GLU A 351 -10.09 16.80 9.39
C GLU A 351 -10.02 16.72 10.93
N LYS A 352 -9.18 17.53 11.58
CA LYS A 352 -8.87 17.36 13.01
C LYS A 352 -10.10 17.45 13.92
N SER A 353 -11.03 18.36 13.65
CA SER A 353 -12.19 18.63 14.50
C SER A 353 -13.29 17.60 14.38
N THR A 354 -13.76 17.30 13.17
CA THR A 354 -14.86 16.33 12.98
C THR A 354 -14.39 14.89 12.88
N ARG A 355 -13.08 14.68 12.65
CA ARG A 355 -12.48 13.36 12.37
C ARG A 355 -12.98 12.75 11.05
N SER A 356 -13.61 13.56 10.19
CA SER A 356 -13.95 13.16 8.83
C SER A 356 -12.68 12.89 8.04
N ILE A 357 -12.80 12.06 7.00
CA ILE A 357 -11.66 11.72 6.14
C ILE A 357 -11.94 12.07 4.70
N ASN A 358 -10.85 12.30 3.97
CA ASN A 358 -10.85 12.39 2.52
C ASN A 358 -9.71 11.55 1.95
N LEU A 359 -9.99 10.84 0.88
CA LEU A 359 -9.00 10.03 0.16
C LEU A 359 -8.52 10.80 -1.06
N ILE A 360 -7.25 10.62 -1.41
CA ILE A 360 -6.57 11.27 -2.54
C ILE A 360 -5.68 10.24 -3.24
N ASP A 361 -5.17 10.57 -4.43
CA ASP A 361 -4.16 9.78 -5.14
C ASP A 361 -4.66 8.40 -5.64
N PHE A 362 -5.69 8.44 -6.47
CA PHE A 362 -6.34 7.29 -7.10
C PHE A 362 -5.67 6.83 -8.41
N ALA A 363 -4.48 7.33 -8.76
CA ALA A 363 -3.77 6.94 -9.99
C ALA A 363 -3.61 5.43 -10.17
N ASP A 364 -3.56 4.67 -9.07
CA ASP A 364 -3.43 3.20 -9.08
C ASP A 364 -4.74 2.42 -8.86
N ALA A 365 -5.87 3.14 -8.86
CA ALA A 365 -7.17 2.53 -8.67
C ALA A 365 -7.58 1.66 -9.86
N ARG A 366 -8.11 0.48 -9.54
CA ARG A 366 -8.43 -0.58 -10.51
C ARG A 366 -9.29 -1.65 -9.86
N GLN A 367 -9.79 -2.59 -10.66
CA GLN A 367 -10.32 -3.84 -10.14
C GLN A 367 -9.18 -4.83 -9.91
N ASP A 368 -9.02 -5.33 -8.69
CA ASP A 368 -7.97 -6.28 -8.31
C ASP A 368 -8.34 -6.99 -7.01
N HIS A 369 -7.42 -7.81 -6.47
CA HIS A 369 -7.59 -8.50 -5.19
C HIS A 369 -7.92 -7.50 -4.07
N VAL A 370 -9.07 -7.69 -3.43
CA VAL A 370 -9.65 -6.78 -2.43
C VAL A 370 -8.72 -6.48 -1.25
N LEU A 371 -7.80 -7.41 -0.92
CA LEU A 371 -6.87 -7.25 0.20
C LEU A 371 -5.78 -6.20 -0.03
N HIS A 372 -5.52 -5.76 -1.27
CA HIS A 372 -4.45 -4.83 -1.59
C HIS A 372 -4.44 -3.57 -0.71
N ASP A 373 -5.60 -2.92 -0.53
CA ASP A 373 -5.70 -1.68 0.23
C ASP A 373 -5.41 -1.90 1.72
N MET A 374 -5.95 -2.96 2.30
CA MET A 374 -5.69 -3.33 3.70
C MET A 374 -4.23 -3.71 3.94
N LEU A 375 -3.62 -4.46 3.02
CA LEU A 375 -2.22 -4.85 3.10
C LEU A 375 -1.28 -3.66 2.90
N ARG A 376 -1.63 -2.70 2.03
CA ARG A 376 -0.88 -1.46 1.85
C ARG A 376 -0.95 -0.58 3.11
N LEU A 377 -2.12 -0.50 3.73
CA LEU A 377 -2.33 0.24 4.97
C LEU A 377 -1.57 -0.40 6.14
N GLU A 378 -1.66 -1.73 6.31
CA GLU A 378 -0.88 -2.48 7.30
C GLU A 378 0.63 -2.28 7.09
N THR A 379 1.11 -2.39 5.86
CA THR A 379 2.53 -2.17 5.54
C THR A 379 2.98 -0.77 5.94
N SER A 380 2.13 0.24 5.74
CA SER A 380 2.42 1.62 6.14
C SER A 380 2.45 1.78 7.67
N ILE A 381 1.56 1.12 8.41
CA ILE A 381 1.60 1.09 9.88
C ILE A 381 2.85 0.36 10.38
N VAL A 382 3.20 -0.78 9.78
CA VAL A 382 4.41 -1.53 10.14
C VAL A 382 5.66 -0.68 9.90
N THR A 383 5.78 -0.06 8.73
CA THR A 383 7.00 0.65 8.32
C THR A 383 7.12 2.04 8.92
N LYS A 384 6.03 2.70 9.33
CA LYS A 384 6.09 4.08 9.89
C LYS A 384 5.77 4.14 11.39
N VAL A 385 4.76 3.41 11.87
CA VAL A 385 4.28 3.52 13.25
C VAL A 385 4.93 2.46 14.14
N LEU A 386 4.83 1.19 13.77
CA LEU A 386 5.40 0.09 14.54
C LEU A 386 6.93 0.19 14.56
N SER A 387 7.57 0.39 13.40
CA SER A 387 9.03 0.52 13.33
C SER A 387 9.54 1.65 14.22
N SER A 388 8.88 2.81 14.22
CA SER A 388 9.23 3.95 15.08
C SER A 388 9.07 3.60 16.56
N ALA A 389 8.00 2.91 16.93
CA ALA A 389 7.81 2.45 18.31
C ALA A 389 8.93 1.47 18.72
N LEU A 390 9.25 0.49 17.87
CA LEU A 390 10.26 -0.53 18.17
C LEU A 390 11.69 0.01 18.20
N LYS A 391 12.02 0.98 17.32
CA LYS A 391 13.36 1.58 17.21
C LYS A 391 13.78 2.30 18.49
N ASN A 392 12.83 2.98 19.15
CA ASN A 392 13.07 3.71 20.39
C ASN A 392 13.50 2.81 21.57
N MET A 393 13.31 1.50 21.45
CA MET A 393 13.67 0.51 22.46
C MET A 393 14.77 -0.46 22.01
N ASN A 394 15.41 -0.20 20.86
CA ASN A 394 16.45 -1.06 20.29
C ASN A 394 16.04 -2.55 20.20
N LEU A 395 14.78 -2.80 19.81
CA LEU A 395 14.17 -4.13 19.86
C LEU A 395 14.74 -5.08 18.81
N THR A 396 14.82 -6.35 19.20
CA THR A 396 15.41 -7.42 18.39
C THR A 396 14.41 -8.03 17.41
N PRO A 397 14.88 -8.79 16.40
CA PRO A 397 14.01 -9.61 15.54
C PRO A 397 13.03 -10.53 16.29
N GLU A 398 13.39 -11.01 17.48
CA GLU A 398 12.50 -11.79 18.35
C GLU A 398 11.25 -11.00 18.74
N ASN A 399 11.38 -9.70 19.03
CA ASN A 399 10.25 -8.86 19.41
C ASN A 399 9.28 -8.68 18.24
N ILE A 400 9.79 -8.57 17.00
CA ILE A 400 8.96 -8.53 15.78
C ILE A 400 8.18 -9.83 15.62
N TYR A 401 8.84 -10.98 15.84
CA TYR A 401 8.18 -12.28 15.84
C TYR A 401 7.03 -12.35 16.87
N ILE A 402 7.29 -11.94 18.12
CA ILE A 402 6.28 -11.97 19.19
C ILE A 402 5.09 -11.07 18.86
N VAL A 403 5.30 -9.89 18.28
CA VAL A 403 4.21 -9.00 17.84
C VAL A 403 3.27 -9.70 16.87
N TYR A 404 3.82 -10.35 15.84
CA TYR A 404 3.02 -11.04 14.83
C TYR A 404 2.30 -12.27 15.38
N VAL A 405 2.95 -13.03 16.27
CA VAL A 405 2.33 -14.13 17.00
C VAL A 405 1.20 -13.63 17.90
N GLY A 406 1.39 -12.51 18.61
CA GLY A 406 0.34 -11.89 19.42
C GLY A 406 -0.86 -11.47 18.58
N LEU A 407 -0.64 -10.82 17.44
CA LEU A 407 -1.71 -10.49 16.49
C LEU A 407 -2.41 -11.75 15.96
N HIS A 408 -1.68 -12.83 15.67
CA HIS A 408 -2.27 -14.10 15.25
C HIS A 408 -3.12 -14.72 16.36
N GLN A 409 -2.63 -14.73 17.58
CA GLN A 409 -3.35 -15.25 18.74
C GLN A 409 -4.67 -14.51 18.98
N GLU A 410 -4.66 -13.18 18.93
CA GLU A 410 -5.88 -12.40 19.19
C GLU A 410 -6.94 -12.55 18.10
N ILE A 411 -6.52 -12.72 16.85
CA ILE A 411 -7.41 -12.53 15.70
C ILE A 411 -7.80 -13.87 15.07
N VAL A 412 -6.85 -14.80 14.99
CA VAL A 412 -7.07 -16.12 14.38
C VAL A 412 -7.45 -17.14 15.44
N LEU A 413 -6.78 -17.12 16.59
CA LEU A 413 -7.03 -18.08 17.68
C LEU A 413 -8.01 -17.55 18.73
N GLU A 414 -8.44 -16.28 18.61
CA GLU A 414 -9.35 -15.60 19.54
C GLU A 414 -8.89 -15.67 21.02
N LYS A 415 -7.56 -15.68 21.22
CA LYS A 415 -6.91 -15.72 22.54
C LYS A 415 -6.37 -14.33 22.89
N PRO A 416 -6.67 -13.79 24.08
CA PRO A 416 -6.17 -12.47 24.46
C PRO A 416 -4.64 -12.46 24.54
N PHE A 417 -4.00 -11.53 23.85
CA PHE A 417 -2.56 -11.31 23.94
C PHE A 417 -2.31 -10.32 25.07
N GLN A 418 -1.55 -10.76 26.07
CA GLN A 418 -1.27 -9.94 27.26
C GLN A 418 -0.19 -8.89 26.93
N ILE A 419 -0.59 -7.83 26.21
CA ILE A 419 0.31 -6.74 25.76
C ILE A 419 1.09 -6.17 26.94
N GLU A 420 0.43 -5.92 28.08
CA GLU A 420 1.09 -5.38 29.28
C GLU A 420 2.16 -6.32 29.84
N ALA A 421 1.89 -7.63 29.86
CA ALA A 421 2.85 -8.64 30.31
C ALA A 421 4.04 -8.72 29.33
N PHE A 422 3.77 -8.66 28.03
CA PHE A 422 4.79 -8.61 26.99
C PHE A 422 5.69 -7.37 27.16
N LEU A 423 5.10 -6.17 27.24
CA LEU A 423 5.83 -4.91 27.43
C LEU A 423 6.64 -4.92 28.73
N SER A 424 6.05 -5.43 29.82
CA SER A 424 6.73 -5.57 31.11
C SER A 424 7.92 -6.53 31.04
N SER A 425 7.77 -7.66 30.33
CA SER A 425 8.85 -8.64 30.15
C SER A 425 9.99 -8.06 29.31
N MET A 426 9.67 -7.30 28.25
CA MET A 426 10.67 -6.60 27.45
C MET A 426 11.41 -5.60 28.32
N PHE A 427 10.69 -4.75 29.06
CA PHE A 427 11.31 -3.74 29.91
C PHE A 427 12.25 -4.35 30.96
N LYS A 428 11.86 -5.48 31.59
CA LYS A 428 12.73 -6.20 32.54
C LYS A 428 14.02 -6.70 31.90
N LYS A 429 13.98 -7.14 30.63
CA LYS A 429 15.17 -7.58 29.88
C LYS A 429 16.13 -6.42 29.64
N TYR A 430 15.62 -5.28 29.15
CA TYR A 430 16.44 -4.06 28.97
C TYR A 430 16.96 -3.50 30.28
N ALA A 431 16.17 -3.62 31.34
CA ALA A 431 16.53 -3.19 32.67
C ALA A 431 17.71 -3.98 33.27
N GLY A 432 17.94 -5.23 32.84
CA GLY A 432 19.01 -6.07 33.38
C GLY A 432 20.41 -5.71 32.88
N ASP A 433 20.53 -5.35 31.60
CA ASP A 433 21.84 -5.34 30.91
C ASP A 433 22.47 -3.93 30.79
N GLU A 434 21.69 -2.84 30.82
CA GLU A 434 22.20 -1.47 30.58
C GLU A 434 21.88 -0.43 31.69
N LEU A 435 21.07 -0.78 32.70
CA LEU A 435 20.59 0.19 33.71
C LEU A 435 21.61 0.67 34.73
N ALA A 436 22.86 0.17 34.72
CA ALA A 436 23.89 0.69 35.61
C ALA A 436 24.24 2.17 35.33
N ASN A 437 23.94 2.68 34.12
CA ASN A 437 24.48 3.96 33.64
C ASN A 437 23.44 5.06 33.32
N PHE A 438 22.13 4.83 33.48
CA PHE A 438 21.09 5.85 33.17
C PHE A 438 20.27 6.28 34.39
N PRO A 439 19.95 7.59 34.54
CA PRO A 439 19.18 8.10 35.69
C PRO A 439 17.75 7.54 35.75
N LYS A 440 17.34 7.08 36.94
CA LYS A 440 16.06 6.37 37.17
C LYS A 440 14.80 7.09 36.65
N PHE A 441 14.75 8.42 36.71
CA PHE A 441 13.56 9.21 36.35
C PHE A 441 13.29 9.33 34.84
N SER A 442 14.27 9.09 33.95
CA SER A 442 14.01 9.10 32.51
C SER A 442 13.26 7.84 32.05
N HIS A 443 13.42 6.72 32.76
CA HIS A 443 12.96 5.41 32.30
C HIS A 443 11.44 5.26 32.26
N GLU A 444 10.74 5.73 33.28
CA GLU A 444 9.27 5.60 33.35
C GLU A 444 8.58 6.39 32.23
N LYS A 445 9.07 7.61 31.94
CA LYS A 445 8.51 8.46 30.88
C LYS A 445 8.80 7.89 29.49
N HIS A 446 10.00 7.35 29.25
CA HIS A 446 10.34 6.69 27.99
C HIS A 446 9.53 5.39 27.80
N PHE A 447 9.36 4.61 28.86
CA PHE A 447 8.56 3.39 28.82
C PHE A 447 7.07 3.68 28.56
N ASP A 448 6.49 4.67 29.23
CA ASP A 448 5.10 5.09 28.99
C ASP A 448 4.88 5.57 27.55
N ALA A 449 5.78 6.41 27.02
CA ALA A 449 5.72 6.88 25.64
C ALA A 449 5.84 5.73 24.62
N PHE A 450 6.75 4.78 24.88
CA PHE A 450 6.89 3.57 24.08
C PHE A 450 5.65 2.68 24.15
N SER A 451 5.17 2.39 25.35
CA SER A 451 3.98 1.57 25.60
C SER A 451 2.79 2.10 24.81
N LYS A 452 2.52 3.41 24.90
CA LYS A 452 1.45 4.08 24.15
C LYS A 452 1.64 3.99 22.63
N SER A 453 2.87 4.17 22.14
CA SER A 453 3.17 4.11 20.71
C SER A 453 3.03 2.69 20.16
N PHE A 454 3.49 1.70 20.92
CA PHE A 454 3.39 0.28 20.60
C PHE A 454 1.93 -0.18 20.64
N GLU A 455 1.20 0.13 21.71
CA GLU A 455 -0.22 -0.19 21.86
C GLU A 455 -1.03 0.40 20.70
N LYS A 456 -0.74 1.64 20.32
CA LYS A 456 -1.33 2.30 19.16
C LYS A 456 -1.08 1.50 17.87
N ALA A 457 0.17 1.16 17.57
CA ALA A 457 0.49 0.37 16.38
C ALA A 457 -0.21 -1.00 16.39
N PHE A 458 -0.15 -1.72 17.53
CA PHE A 458 -0.76 -3.04 17.69
C PHE A 458 -2.27 -3.00 17.49
N ASN A 459 -2.96 -2.02 18.10
CA ASN A 459 -4.41 -1.87 17.99
C ASN A 459 -4.86 -1.51 16.57
N LEU A 460 -4.09 -0.70 15.83
CA LEU A 460 -4.38 -0.39 14.43
C LEU A 460 -4.23 -1.64 13.55
N LEU A 461 -3.13 -2.39 13.70
CA LEU A 461 -2.90 -3.65 12.99
C LEU A 461 -4.00 -4.68 13.28
N LYS A 462 -4.41 -4.79 14.54
CA LYS A 462 -5.52 -5.65 14.96
C LYS A 462 -6.81 -5.30 14.21
N VAL A 463 -7.16 -4.01 14.16
CA VAL A 463 -8.36 -3.56 13.45
C VAL A 463 -8.30 -3.91 11.97
N ILE A 464 -7.17 -3.68 11.30
CA ILE A 464 -7.01 -4.01 9.87
C ILE A 464 -7.22 -5.50 9.63
N ARG A 465 -6.59 -6.36 10.43
CA ARG A 465 -6.69 -7.81 10.25
C ARG A 465 -8.09 -8.36 10.54
N ILE A 466 -8.80 -7.81 11.54
CA ILE A 466 -10.21 -8.15 11.78
C ILE A 466 -11.06 -7.81 10.55
N TRP A 467 -10.87 -6.62 9.98
CA TRP A 467 -11.59 -6.23 8.76
C TRP A 467 -11.20 -7.09 7.55
N ALA A 468 -9.91 -7.36 7.37
CA ALA A 468 -9.42 -8.21 6.29
C ALA A 468 -10.04 -9.61 6.32
N ARG A 469 -10.32 -10.17 7.50
CA ARG A 469 -11.02 -11.46 7.66
C ARG A 469 -12.30 -11.52 6.83
N HIS A 470 -13.11 -10.46 6.84
CA HIS A 470 -14.38 -10.39 6.11
C HIS A 470 -14.23 -10.38 4.58
N HIS A 471 -13.04 -10.04 4.09
CA HIS A 471 -12.74 -9.94 2.67
C HIS A 471 -11.89 -11.12 2.14
N LEU A 472 -11.50 -12.06 3.00
CA LEU A 472 -10.88 -13.31 2.56
C LEU A 472 -11.85 -14.12 1.69
N HIS A 473 -11.31 -14.89 0.76
CA HIS A 473 -12.10 -15.89 0.04
C HIS A 473 -12.68 -16.91 1.03
N ASN A 474 -11.84 -17.42 1.94
CA ASN A 474 -12.24 -18.24 3.06
C ASN A 474 -11.96 -17.50 4.38
N PHE A 475 -13.03 -17.13 5.09
CA PHE A 475 -13.01 -16.34 6.31
C PHE A 475 -12.14 -16.94 7.46
N ASP A 476 -11.95 -18.25 7.46
CA ASP A 476 -11.15 -18.95 8.48
C ASP A 476 -9.76 -19.37 7.98
N ASP A 477 -9.41 -19.05 6.73
CA ASP A 477 -8.12 -19.40 6.13
C ASP A 477 -7.25 -18.17 5.91
N TYR A 478 -6.49 -17.81 6.96
CA TYR A 478 -5.55 -16.70 6.92
C TYR A 478 -4.31 -16.96 6.04
N ALA A 479 -4.19 -18.14 5.40
CA ALA A 479 -3.06 -18.40 4.50
C ALA A 479 -3.05 -17.42 3.33
N GLU A 480 -4.23 -17.05 2.79
CA GLU A 480 -4.38 -16.01 1.76
C GLU A 480 -3.79 -14.68 2.25
N TYR A 481 -4.21 -14.23 3.44
CA TYR A 481 -3.77 -12.99 4.06
C TYR A 481 -2.25 -12.96 4.29
N TYR A 482 -1.70 -13.98 4.95
CA TYR A 482 -0.28 -14.03 5.28
C TYR A 482 0.62 -14.19 4.05
N THR A 483 0.17 -14.90 3.02
CA THR A 483 0.86 -14.99 1.73
C THR A 483 1.03 -13.59 1.15
N CYS A 484 -0.06 -12.83 1.08
CA CYS A 484 -0.09 -11.51 0.45
C CYS A 484 0.64 -10.45 1.29
N LEU A 485 0.49 -10.50 2.62
CA LEU A 485 1.21 -9.63 3.55
C LEU A 485 2.73 -9.79 3.44
N SER A 486 3.21 -11.03 3.33
CA SER A 486 4.65 -11.30 3.15
C SER A 486 5.21 -10.60 1.90
N ILE A 487 4.46 -10.61 0.78
CA ILE A 487 4.88 -9.96 -0.46
C ILE A 487 4.94 -8.43 -0.28
N TYR A 488 3.94 -7.84 0.38
CA TYR A 488 3.88 -6.41 0.65
C TYR A 488 5.02 -5.92 1.55
N LEU A 489 5.30 -6.66 2.63
CA LEU A 489 6.40 -6.35 3.53
C LEU A 489 7.76 -6.46 2.82
N LEU A 490 7.98 -7.52 2.02
CA LEU A 490 9.20 -7.62 1.20
C LEU A 490 9.30 -6.51 0.16
N GLY A 491 8.18 -6.16 -0.48
CA GLY A 491 8.10 -5.08 -1.46
C GLY A 491 8.50 -3.73 -0.85
N SER A 492 8.19 -3.51 0.43
CA SER A 492 8.56 -2.27 1.12
C SER A 492 10.07 -2.07 1.27
N ILE A 493 10.88 -3.13 1.27
CA ILE A 493 12.35 -3.03 1.45
C ILE A 493 13.02 -2.20 0.34
N LYS A 494 12.36 -2.07 -0.82
CA LYS A 494 12.88 -1.33 -1.99
C LYS A 494 12.96 0.18 -1.81
N PHE A 495 12.20 0.70 -0.86
CA PHE A 495 12.05 2.11 -0.57
C PHE A 495 13.32 2.64 0.14
N LYS A 496 13.99 3.61 -0.48
CA LYS A 496 15.29 4.11 -0.01
C LYS A 496 15.14 5.00 1.25
N GLU A 497 13.95 5.56 1.48
CA GLU A 497 13.60 6.35 2.65
C GLU A 497 13.38 5.52 3.91
N LEU A 498 13.24 4.19 3.77
CA LEU A 498 13.20 3.31 4.93
C LEU A 498 14.62 3.14 5.47
N ASP A 499 14.78 3.45 6.75
CA ASP A 499 16.05 3.20 7.42
C ASP A 499 16.34 1.69 7.55
N ARG A 500 17.59 1.38 7.93
CA ARG A 500 18.07 0.00 8.10
C ARG A 500 17.16 -0.80 9.03
N PHE A 501 16.78 -0.23 10.17
CA PHE A 501 15.95 -0.91 11.17
C PHE A 501 14.55 -1.20 10.62
N THR A 502 13.91 -0.24 9.96
CA THR A 502 12.59 -0.43 9.35
C THR A 502 12.60 -1.53 8.29
N LYS A 503 13.65 -1.63 7.47
CA LYS A 503 13.80 -2.73 6.49
C LYS A 503 13.87 -4.10 7.18
N LEU A 504 14.56 -4.19 8.33
CA LEU A 504 14.60 -5.41 9.13
C LEU A 504 13.25 -5.75 9.76
N VAL A 505 12.50 -4.75 10.25
CA VAL A 505 11.13 -4.96 10.76
C VAL A 505 10.24 -5.57 9.68
N ALA A 506 10.28 -5.04 8.46
CA ALA A 506 9.52 -5.57 7.33
C ALA A 506 9.96 -7.00 6.97
N PHE A 507 11.27 -7.26 6.90
CA PHE A 507 11.82 -8.58 6.58
C PHE A 507 11.42 -9.66 7.59
N TRP A 508 11.60 -9.41 8.89
CA TRP A 508 11.24 -10.37 9.94
C TRP A 508 9.73 -10.52 10.09
N GLY A 509 8.96 -9.46 9.82
CA GLY A 509 7.50 -9.54 9.70
C GLY A 509 7.07 -10.46 8.55
N ALA A 510 7.75 -10.38 7.40
CA ALA A 510 7.50 -11.25 6.25
C ALA A 510 7.83 -12.72 6.56
N ALA A 511 8.98 -12.98 7.20
CA ALA A 511 9.39 -14.32 7.63
C ALA A 511 8.41 -14.93 8.64
N THR A 512 7.96 -14.14 9.62
CA THR A 512 6.99 -14.58 10.63
C THR A 512 5.61 -14.84 10.00
N SER A 513 5.16 -14.00 9.08
CA SER A 513 3.89 -14.21 8.37
C SER A 513 3.89 -15.54 7.60
N GLN A 514 5.00 -15.88 6.93
CA GLN A 514 5.14 -17.17 6.26
C GLN A 514 5.19 -18.37 7.22
N LYS A 515 5.74 -18.20 8.43
CA LYS A 515 5.66 -19.23 9.47
C LYS A 515 4.22 -19.48 9.91
N LEU A 516 3.48 -18.40 10.20
CA LEU A 516 2.09 -18.44 10.69
C LEU A 516 1.11 -18.97 9.65
N MET A 517 1.37 -18.76 8.36
CA MET A 517 0.61 -19.38 7.26
C MET A 517 0.53 -20.91 7.38
N ASN A 518 1.54 -21.55 7.99
CA ASN A 518 1.60 -23.00 8.15
C ASN A 518 1.24 -23.45 9.57
N ASP A 519 0.65 -22.59 10.41
CA ASP A 519 0.28 -22.96 11.78
C ASP A 519 -0.86 -24.01 11.78
N PRO A 520 -0.61 -25.23 12.27
CA PRO A 520 -1.64 -26.27 12.33
C PRO A 520 -2.85 -25.88 13.18
N GLN A 521 -2.68 -25.02 14.20
CA GLN A 521 -3.79 -24.63 15.08
C GLN A 521 -4.86 -23.83 14.33
N ALA A 522 -4.46 -23.01 13.36
CA ALA A 522 -5.40 -22.32 12.47
C ALA A 522 -6.25 -23.31 11.66
N SER A 523 -5.65 -24.43 11.22
CA SER A 523 -6.36 -25.47 10.47
C SER A 523 -7.34 -26.30 11.29
N VAL A 524 -7.21 -26.32 12.63
CA VAL A 524 -8.13 -27.07 13.51
C VAL A 524 -9.47 -26.34 13.69
N LEU A 525 -9.44 -25.01 13.80
CA LEU A 525 -10.67 -24.20 13.85
C LEU A 525 -11.51 -24.35 12.56
N LYS A 526 -10.85 -24.51 11.41
CA LYS A 526 -11.46 -24.82 10.10
C LYS A 526 -12.41 -26.03 10.12
N LYS A 527 -12.18 -27.01 10.99
CA LYS A 527 -13.03 -28.20 11.12
C LYS A 527 -14.21 -28.02 12.07
N LEU A 528 -14.07 -27.13 13.06
CA LEU A 528 -15.10 -26.90 14.08
C LEU A 528 -16.18 -25.92 13.60
N TYR A 529 -15.84 -25.03 12.66
CA TYR A 529 -16.70 -23.95 12.20
C TYR A 529 -17.02 -24.01 10.71
N ALA A 530 -17.15 -25.19 10.09
CA ALA A 530 -17.57 -25.29 8.69
C ALA A 530 -18.92 -24.55 8.49
N TYR A 531 -18.82 -23.32 8.01
CA TYR A 531 -19.86 -22.29 8.00
C TYR A 531 -20.66 -22.36 6.70
N ASP A 532 -21.98 -22.18 6.79
CA ASP A 532 -22.87 -22.03 5.64
C ASP A 532 -22.95 -20.55 5.23
N PRO A 533 -22.37 -20.16 4.08
CA PRO A 533 -22.29 -18.76 3.65
C PRO A 533 -23.64 -18.10 3.28
N GLY A 534 -24.76 -18.82 3.34
CA GLY A 534 -26.08 -18.33 2.93
C GLY A 534 -26.81 -17.39 3.89
N GLN A 535 -26.32 -17.12 5.11
CA GLN A 535 -27.12 -16.46 6.15
C GLN A 535 -26.63 -15.08 6.65
N PHE A 536 -25.60 -14.48 6.04
CA PHE A 536 -25.13 -13.17 6.52
C PHE A 536 -25.70 -12.00 5.71
N HIS A 537 -26.65 -11.28 6.30
CA HIS A 537 -26.95 -9.89 5.94
C HIS A 537 -26.33 -8.99 7.02
N PRO A 538 -25.45 -8.04 6.66
CA PRO A 538 -24.98 -7.03 7.60
C PRO A 538 -26.09 -5.98 7.76
N SER A 539 -27.01 -6.21 8.70
CA SER A 539 -27.89 -5.15 9.20
C SER A 539 -27.39 -4.63 10.55
N ASP A 540 -27.39 -3.32 10.66
CA ASP A 540 -26.82 -2.49 11.72
C ASP A 540 -27.21 -2.93 13.14
N ASP A 541 -26.22 -3.38 13.91
CA ASP A 541 -25.97 -3.09 15.33
C ASP A 541 -25.02 -4.15 15.91
N VAL A 542 -23.72 -3.93 15.73
CA VAL A 542 -22.68 -4.64 16.50
C VAL A 542 -22.04 -3.65 17.47
N ASP A 543 -22.77 -3.38 18.55
CA ASP A 543 -22.21 -2.81 19.77
C ASP A 543 -21.58 -3.95 20.57
N ASN A 544 -20.27 -4.16 20.37
CA ASN A 544 -19.27 -4.90 21.20
C ASN A 544 -19.69 -6.10 22.09
N THR A 545 -20.80 -6.78 21.82
CA THR A 545 -21.17 -8.04 22.45
C THR A 545 -21.11 -9.14 21.40
N ILE A 546 -19.93 -9.74 21.27
CA ILE A 546 -19.81 -11.08 20.71
C ILE A 546 -20.65 -12.00 21.62
N PRO A 547 -21.56 -12.83 21.10
CA PRO A 547 -22.31 -13.76 21.94
C PRO A 547 -21.30 -14.61 22.72
N SER A 548 -21.35 -14.54 24.04
CA SER A 548 -20.64 -15.50 24.87
C SER A 548 -21.26 -16.87 24.61
N VAL A 549 -20.63 -17.64 23.73
CA VAL A 549 -21.01 -19.04 23.51
C VAL A 549 -20.67 -19.76 24.80
N LYS A 550 -21.69 -20.03 25.63
CA LYS A 550 -21.58 -20.96 26.75
C LYS A 550 -21.25 -22.33 26.17
N TYR A 551 -20.08 -22.84 26.51
CA TYR A 551 -19.77 -24.26 26.37
C TYR A 551 -20.81 -25.06 27.16
N SER A 552 -21.73 -25.72 26.47
CA SER A 552 -22.51 -26.80 27.05
C SER A 552 -21.86 -28.12 26.68
N GLU A 553 -21.30 -28.78 27.69
CA GLU A 553 -21.06 -30.22 27.68
C GLU A 553 -22.38 -30.93 27.33
N SER A 554 -22.45 -31.58 26.17
CA SER A 554 -23.30 -32.75 25.97
C SER A 554 -23.02 -33.37 24.60
N LEU A 555 -22.20 -34.43 24.61
CA LEU A 555 -22.34 -35.54 23.68
C LEU A 555 -23.72 -36.17 23.92
N GLY A 556 -24.59 -36.14 22.91
CA GLY A 556 -25.93 -36.70 23.00
C GLY A 556 -26.56 -36.89 21.64
N VAL A 557 -26.30 -38.07 21.06
CA VAL A 557 -27.14 -38.85 20.12
C VAL A 557 -28.46 -38.18 19.69
N PHE A 558 -28.64 -37.96 18.39
CA PHE A 558 -29.96 -38.09 17.76
C PHE A 558 -29.84 -38.58 16.30
N GLU A 559 -30.20 -39.84 16.10
CA GLU A 559 -30.72 -40.37 14.85
C GLU A 559 -32.19 -39.97 14.66
N LYS A 560 -32.59 -39.90 13.38
CA LYS A 560 -33.90 -40.24 12.80
C LYS A 560 -34.98 -39.16 12.58
N TYR A 561 -35.58 -39.33 11.39
CA TYR A 561 -36.77 -38.73 10.75
C TYR A 561 -36.50 -37.41 9.97
N HIS A 562 -36.83 -37.27 8.69
CA HIS A 562 -38.02 -37.73 7.96
C HIS A 562 -37.79 -38.16 6.50
N THR A 563 -38.52 -39.20 6.09
CA THR A 563 -38.80 -39.65 4.72
C THR A 563 -40.11 -39.04 4.19
N GLU A 564 -40.19 -38.90 2.86
CA GLU A 564 -41.38 -38.79 1.98
C GLU A 564 -42.26 -37.53 2.04
N LYS A 565 -42.37 -36.80 0.92
CA LYS A 565 -43.40 -37.05 -0.13
C LYS A 565 -43.25 -36.08 -1.31
N THR A 566 -43.16 -36.64 -2.52
CA THR A 566 -43.34 -35.95 -3.81
C THR A 566 -44.63 -36.48 -4.44
N ILE A 567 -45.18 -35.72 -5.39
CA ILE A 567 -46.28 -35.98 -6.34
C ILE A 567 -47.55 -35.20 -6.00
N LEU A 568 -47.78 -34.13 -6.77
CA LEU A 568 -49.05 -33.82 -7.42
C LEU A 568 -48.74 -33.16 -8.77
N GLU A 569 -48.93 -33.92 -9.85
CA GLU A 569 -49.14 -33.44 -11.21
C GLU A 569 -50.65 -33.25 -11.40
N GLU A 570 -51.09 -32.10 -11.91
CA GLU A 570 -52.36 -31.95 -12.62
C GLU A 570 -52.15 -30.91 -13.73
N ASP A 571 -51.95 -31.39 -14.95
CA ASP A 571 -52.19 -30.68 -16.20
C ASP A 571 -53.66 -30.85 -16.59
N ASN A 572 -54.34 -29.75 -16.92
CA ASN A 572 -55.63 -29.75 -17.59
C ASN A 572 -55.49 -29.04 -18.95
N ASP A 573 -55.56 -29.86 -19.99
CA ASP A 573 -56.30 -29.72 -21.25
C ASP A 573 -56.59 -28.32 -21.83
N THR A 574 -56.17 -28.16 -23.09
CA THR A 574 -56.95 -27.44 -24.11
C THR A 574 -57.03 -28.25 -25.41
N THR A 575 -58.28 -28.39 -25.85
CA THR A 575 -58.86 -29.06 -27.01
C THR A 575 -58.46 -28.49 -28.38
N GLU A 576 -58.17 -29.35 -29.36
CA GLU A 576 -59.02 -29.64 -30.54
C GLU A 576 -58.56 -30.90 -31.29
#